data_AF-A0ABD7ZPB3-F1
#
_entry.id   AF-A0ABD7ZPB3-F1
#
_cell.length_a   1.000
_cell.length_b   1.000
_cell.length_c   1.000
_cell.angle_alpha   90.00
_cell.angle_beta   90.00
_cell.angle_gamma   90.00
#
_symmetry.space_group_name_H-M   'P 1'
#
loop_
_entity.id
_entity.type
_entity.pdbx_description
1 polymer ?
#
loop_
_entity_poly.entity_id
_entity_poly.type
_entity_poly.pdbx_seq_one_letter_code
_entity_poly.pdbx_strand_id
1 'polypeptide(L)'
;MDIFLVLAILIAGLIAFFIGGFLVIAYAVEYATYIYIGFVISFILMYVTKANSRFINFLFYLGCLALATRLFTNVIELFENVDYVTFIMRDTDGLGVIIKYGIIYIIYAAVIPLLLMKVITAIVRKINLRSNNNNSTLNV
;
A
#
# COMPACT_ATOMS: atom_id res chain seq x y z
N MET A 1 29.69 12.54 20.33
CA MET A 1 28.47 11.70 20.30
C MET A 1 28.94 10.29 20.04
N ASP A 2 28.94 9.46 21.09
CA ASP A 2 29.59 8.15 21.04
C ASP A 2 28.88 7.23 20.05
N ILE A 3 29.64 6.46 19.28
CA ILE A 3 29.14 5.55 18.24
C ILE A 3 28.08 4.59 18.80
N PHE A 4 28.21 4.19 20.07
CA PHE A 4 27.22 3.37 20.78
C PHE A 4 25.87 4.06 20.95
N LEU A 5 25.86 5.37 21.19
CA LEU A 5 24.64 6.15 21.37
C LEU A 5 23.92 6.34 20.03
N VAL A 6 24.68 6.57 18.96
CA VAL A 6 24.15 6.62 17.58
C VAL A 6 23.55 5.26 17.17
N LEU A 7 24.23 4.16 17.48
CA LEU A 7 23.75 2.81 17.20
C LEU A 7 22.45 2.50 17.98
N ALA A 8 22.39 2.85 19.27
CA ALA A 8 21.22 2.64 20.10
C ALA A 8 19.99 3.42 19.59
N ILE A 9 20.19 4.67 19.15
CA ILE A 9 19.12 5.49 18.54
C ILE A 9 18.61 4.85 17.24
N LEU A 10 19.51 4.35 16.40
CA LEU A 10 19.14 3.65 15.15
C LEU A 10 18.31 2.39 15.43
N ILE A 11 18.72 1.58 16.39
CA ILE A 11 18.00 0.35 16.76
C ILE A 11 16.64 0.69 17.37
N ALA A 12 16.57 1.67 18.29
CA ALA A 12 15.30 2.10 18.87
C ALA A 12 14.33 2.67 17.81
N GLY A 13 14.84 3.47 16.86
CA GLY A 13 14.07 3.98 15.73
C GLY A 13 13.56 2.85 14.83
N LEU A 14 14.37 1.84 14.58
CA LEU A 14 13.99 0.66 13.80
C LEU A 14 12.87 -0.14 14.50
N ILE A 15 12.99 -0.36 15.81
CA ILE A 15 11.96 -1.06 16.60
C ILE A 15 10.65 -0.26 16.60
N ALA A 16 10.71 1.06 16.83
CA ALA A 16 9.54 1.93 16.81
C ALA A 16 8.85 1.93 15.43
N PHE A 17 9.64 1.87 14.35
CA PHE A 17 9.13 1.76 12.99
C PHE A 17 8.37 0.43 12.76
N PHE A 18 8.90 -0.69 13.26
CA PHE A 18 8.21 -1.98 13.15
C PHE A 18 6.91 -2.03 13.97
N ILE A 19 6.91 -1.50 15.19
CA ILE A 19 5.71 -1.41 16.02
C ILE A 19 4.65 -0.52 15.36
N GLY A 20 5.07 0.66 14.86
CA GLY A 20 4.19 1.58 14.14
C GLY A 20 3.61 0.96 12.86
N GLY A 21 4.42 0.22 12.11
CA GLY A 21 3.95 -0.52 10.93
C GLY A 21 2.87 -1.55 11.27
N PHE A 22 3.05 -2.29 12.37
CA PHE A 22 2.08 -3.29 12.82
C PHE A 22 0.75 -2.65 13.24
N LEU A 23 0.79 -1.51 13.95
CA LEU A 23 -0.40 -0.71 14.27
C LEU A 23 -1.13 -0.25 13.02
N VAL A 24 -0.41 0.25 12.02
CA VAL A 24 -0.99 0.72 10.75
C VAL A 24 -1.73 -0.42 10.02
N ILE A 25 -1.20 -1.65 10.05
CA ILE A 25 -1.86 -2.82 9.47
C ILE A 25 -3.14 -3.16 10.26
N ALA A 26 -3.08 -3.13 11.60
CA ALA A 26 -4.25 -3.38 12.44
C ALA A 26 -5.38 -2.36 12.20
N TYR A 27 -5.07 -1.07 12.19
CA TYR A 27 -6.04 -0.02 11.89
C TYR A 27 -6.59 -0.12 10.46
N ALA A 28 -5.79 -0.59 9.50
CA ALA A 28 -6.28 -0.78 8.14
C ALA A 28 -7.45 -1.78 8.07
N VAL A 29 -7.51 -2.76 8.97
CA VAL A 29 -8.64 -3.70 9.06
C VAL A 29 -9.91 -2.99 9.51
N GLU A 30 -9.84 -2.17 10.56
CA GLU A 30 -10.98 -1.42 11.08
C GLU A 30 -11.51 -0.40 10.06
N TYR A 31 -10.63 0.29 9.36
CA TYR A 31 -10.98 1.32 8.38
C TYR A 31 -11.11 0.79 6.94
N ALA A 32 -11.22 -0.53 6.75
CA ALA A 32 -11.22 -1.16 5.43
C ALA A 32 -12.23 -0.54 4.45
N THR A 33 -13.45 -0.26 4.91
CA THR A 33 -14.50 0.39 4.10
C THR A 33 -14.04 1.75 3.56
N TYR A 34 -13.42 2.58 4.40
CA TYR A 34 -12.92 3.90 4.00
C TYR A 34 -11.72 3.79 3.05
N ILE A 35 -10.86 2.79 3.24
CA ILE A 35 -9.74 2.51 2.34
C ILE A 35 -10.25 2.16 0.94
N TYR A 36 -11.26 1.28 0.83
CA TYR A 36 -11.85 0.93 -0.46
C TYR A 36 -12.49 2.14 -1.14
N ILE A 37 -13.26 2.95 -0.40
CA ILE A 37 -13.87 4.17 -0.92
C ILE A 37 -12.78 5.14 -1.43
N GLY A 38 -11.74 5.38 -0.63
CA GLY A 38 -10.63 6.27 -1.01
C GLY A 38 -9.87 5.78 -2.24
N PHE A 39 -9.65 4.47 -2.35
CA PHE A 39 -9.05 3.85 -3.54
C PHE A 39 -9.92 4.08 -4.79
N VAL A 40 -11.22 3.82 -4.72
CA VAL A 40 -12.14 4.01 -5.86
C VAL A 40 -12.19 5.48 -6.29
N ILE A 41 -12.31 6.41 -5.35
CA ILE A 41 -12.33 7.85 -5.64
C ILE A 41 -11.02 8.26 -6.33
N SER A 42 -9.87 7.91 -5.76
CA SER A 42 -8.56 8.27 -6.33
C SER A 42 -8.35 7.64 -7.72
N PHE A 43 -8.84 6.43 -7.95
CA PHE A 43 -8.82 5.79 -9.27
C PHE A 43 -9.65 6.56 -10.30
N ILE A 44 -10.89 6.95 -9.96
CA ILE A 44 -11.77 7.72 -10.85
C ILE A 44 -11.12 9.06 -11.20
N LEU A 45 -10.58 9.77 -10.21
CA LEU A 45 -9.86 11.03 -10.43
C LEU A 45 -8.67 10.84 -11.38
N MET A 46 -7.89 9.78 -11.19
CA MET A 46 -6.76 9.48 -12.06
C MET A 46 -7.21 9.13 -13.49
N TYR A 47 -8.33 8.41 -13.64
CA TYR A 47 -8.91 8.09 -14.94
C TYR A 47 -9.37 9.36 -15.67
N VAL A 48 -10.12 10.24 -14.99
CA VAL A 48 -10.64 11.51 -15.54
C VAL A 48 -9.49 12.44 -15.95
N THR A 49 -8.43 12.51 -15.13
CA THR A 49 -7.24 13.32 -15.46
C THR A 49 -6.29 12.63 -16.45
N LYS A 50 -6.67 11.48 -17.00
CA LYS A 50 -5.90 10.68 -17.96
C LYS A 50 -4.48 10.37 -17.47
N ALA A 51 -4.31 10.28 -16.14
CA ALA A 51 -3.03 10.13 -15.45
C ALA A 51 -1.95 11.17 -15.84
N ASN A 52 -2.38 12.38 -16.21
CA ASN A 52 -1.51 13.49 -16.58
C ASN A 52 -1.07 14.32 -15.35
N SER A 53 -1.96 14.45 -14.35
CA SER A 53 -1.66 15.23 -13.14
C SER A 53 -0.77 14.48 -12.16
N ARG A 54 0.38 15.06 -11.79
CA ARG A 54 1.30 14.51 -10.78
C ARG A 54 0.64 14.38 -9.40
N PHE A 55 -0.19 15.34 -9.02
CA PHE A 55 -0.87 15.34 -7.72
C PHE A 55 -1.92 14.24 -7.63
N ILE A 56 -2.72 14.03 -8.68
CA ILE A 56 -3.72 12.97 -8.71
C ILE A 56 -3.05 11.59 -8.75
N ASN A 57 -1.96 11.45 -9.49
CA ASN A 57 -1.17 10.23 -9.50
C ASN A 57 -0.59 9.93 -8.10
N PHE A 58 -0.19 10.95 -7.35
CA PHE A 58 0.24 10.80 -5.95
C PHE A 58 -0.90 10.39 -5.02
N LEU A 59 -2.09 10.99 -5.15
CA LEU A 59 -3.29 10.57 -4.40
C LEU A 59 -3.65 9.11 -4.70
N PHE A 60 -3.57 8.71 -5.96
CA PHE A 60 -3.80 7.32 -6.36
C PHE A 60 -2.74 6.37 -5.78
N TYR A 61 -1.47 6.79 -5.72
CA TYR A 61 -0.43 6.03 -5.04
C TYR A 61 -0.74 5.82 -3.55
N LEU A 62 -1.19 6.87 -2.85
CA LEU A 62 -1.62 6.75 -1.44
C LEU A 62 -2.80 5.78 -1.29
N GLY A 63 -3.76 5.82 -2.21
CA GLY A 63 -4.85 4.84 -2.27
C GLY A 63 -4.36 3.41 -2.49
N CYS A 64 -3.40 3.22 -3.39
CA CYS A 64 -2.75 1.92 -3.64
C CYS A 64 -1.97 1.42 -2.42
N LEU A 65 -1.28 2.32 -1.71
CA LEU A 65 -0.54 2.00 -0.49
C LEU A 65 -1.51 1.54 0.61
N ALA A 66 -2.56 2.31 0.88
CA ALA A 66 -3.56 1.96 1.89
C ALA A 66 -4.27 0.63 1.56
N LEU A 67 -4.61 0.43 0.28
CA LEU A 67 -5.20 -0.83 -0.19
C LEU A 67 -4.23 -2.00 0.00
N ALA A 68 -2.95 -1.83 -0.35
CA ALA A 68 -1.92 -2.84 -0.17
C ALA A 68 -1.77 -3.18 1.32
N THR A 69 -1.71 -2.19 2.20
CA THR A 69 -1.66 -2.40 3.66
C THR A 69 -2.85 -3.22 4.15
N ARG A 70 -4.07 -2.94 3.68
CA ARG A 70 -5.24 -3.76 4.05
C ARG A 70 -5.12 -5.19 3.52
N LEU A 71 -4.70 -5.38 2.26
CA LEU A 71 -4.56 -6.70 1.65
C LEU A 71 -3.42 -7.51 2.28
N PHE A 72 -2.45 -6.86 2.92
CA PHE A 72 -1.36 -7.54 3.60
C PHE A 72 -1.85 -8.42 4.75
N THR A 73 -2.95 -8.07 5.40
CA THR A 73 -3.56 -8.93 6.44
C THR A 73 -3.98 -10.29 5.88
N ASN A 74 -4.55 -10.32 4.68
CA ASN A 74 -4.91 -11.58 4.00
C ASN A 74 -3.66 -12.42 3.66
N VAL A 75 -2.50 -11.77 3.44
CA VAL A 75 -1.22 -12.48 3.24
C VAL A 75 -0.81 -13.18 4.53
N ILE A 76 -0.93 -12.50 5.67
CA ILE A 76 -0.66 -13.09 7.00
C ILE A 76 -1.62 -14.24 7.26
N GLU A 77 -2.92 -14.06 7.00
CA GLU A 77 -3.94 -15.10 7.15
C GLU A 77 -3.63 -16.34 6.32
N LEU A 78 -3.15 -16.17 5.09
CA LEU A 78 -2.77 -17.27 4.23
C LEU A 78 -1.53 -18.03 4.76
N PHE A 79 -0.55 -17.32 5.32
CA PHE A 79 0.67 -17.94 5.85
C PHE A 79 0.43 -18.68 7.17
N GLU A 80 -0.40 -18.12 8.05
CA GLU A 80 -0.66 -18.69 9.38
C GLU A 80 -1.90 -19.59 9.41
N ASN A 81 -2.73 -19.56 8.36
CA ASN A 81 -3.97 -20.33 8.23
C ASN A 81 -4.98 -20.04 9.37
N VAL A 82 -4.95 -18.79 9.85
CA VAL A 82 -5.84 -18.26 10.90
C VAL A 82 -6.24 -16.84 10.52
N ASP A 83 -7.44 -16.40 10.91
CA ASP A 83 -7.90 -15.03 10.74
C ASP A 83 -6.95 -14.02 11.41
N TYR A 84 -6.72 -12.86 10.79
CA TYR A 84 -5.73 -11.88 11.25
C TYR A 84 -6.02 -11.36 12.65
N VAL A 85 -7.31 -11.20 13.02
CA VAL A 85 -7.70 -10.77 14.37
C VAL A 85 -7.34 -11.84 15.39
N THR A 86 -7.57 -13.11 15.04
CA THR A 86 -7.23 -14.25 15.89
C THR A 86 -5.70 -14.41 16.01
N PHE A 87 -4.97 -14.19 14.92
CA PHE A 87 -3.51 -14.20 14.89
C PHE A 87 -2.91 -13.12 15.79
N ILE A 88 -3.37 -11.87 15.67
CA ILE A 88 -2.92 -10.78 16.54
C ILE A 88 -3.19 -11.11 18.01
N MET A 89 -4.38 -11.60 18.36
CA MET A 89 -4.72 -11.88 19.76
C MET A 89 -3.93 -13.05 20.36
N ARG A 90 -3.46 -13.98 19.54
CA ARG A 90 -2.74 -15.19 19.98
C ARG A 90 -1.22 -14.99 20.07
N ASP A 91 -0.64 -14.23 19.14
CA ASP A 91 0.82 -14.11 18.97
C ASP A 91 1.39 -12.73 19.33
N THR A 92 0.61 -11.84 19.98
CA THR A 92 1.10 -10.54 20.47
C THR A 92 2.32 -10.61 21.39
N ASP A 93 2.66 -11.79 21.93
CA ASP A 93 3.74 -11.94 22.91
C ASP A 93 5.13 -12.20 22.28
N GLY A 94 5.21 -12.45 20.97
CA GLY A 94 6.46 -12.82 20.30
C GLY A 94 7.12 -11.69 19.50
N LEU A 95 8.17 -11.06 20.03
CA LEU A 95 9.01 -10.08 19.28
C LEU A 95 9.47 -10.62 17.91
N GLY A 96 9.70 -11.93 17.78
CA GLY A 96 10.09 -12.57 16.52
C GLY A 96 9.03 -12.49 15.42
N VAL A 97 7.75 -12.52 15.79
CA VAL A 97 6.61 -12.46 14.84
C VAL A 97 6.49 -11.05 14.26
N ILE A 98 6.61 -10.04 15.11
CA ILE A 98 6.59 -8.62 14.73
C ILE A 98 7.72 -8.32 13.74
N ILE A 99 8.92 -8.84 13.99
CA ILE A 99 10.08 -8.64 13.10
C ILE A 99 9.88 -9.37 11.76
N LYS A 100 9.44 -10.64 11.78
CA LYS A 100 9.19 -11.44 10.58
C LYS A 100 8.20 -10.73 9.65
N TYR A 101 7.01 -10.41 10.16
CA TYR A 101 5.96 -9.79 9.35
C TYR A 101 6.23 -8.32 9.06
N GLY A 102 6.94 -7.61 9.93
CA GLY A 102 7.40 -6.26 9.69
C GLY A 102 8.33 -6.16 8.48
N ILE A 103 9.32 -7.05 8.35
CA ILE A 103 10.24 -7.06 7.20
C ILE A 103 9.48 -7.38 5.90
N ILE A 104 8.60 -8.39 5.94
CA ILE A 104 7.79 -8.76 4.78
C ILE A 104 6.88 -7.59 4.38
N TYR A 105 6.28 -6.89 5.35
CA TYR A 105 5.45 -5.72 5.11
C TYR A 105 6.22 -4.58 4.43
N ILE A 106 7.44 -4.28 4.86
CA ILE A 106 8.26 -3.21 4.26
C ILE A 106 8.49 -3.49 2.78
N ILE A 107 8.89 -4.72 2.45
CA ILE A 107 9.14 -5.13 1.07
C ILE A 107 7.83 -5.04 0.27
N TYR A 108 6.74 -5.53 0.83
CA TYR A 108 5.42 -5.53 0.20
C TYR A 108 4.91 -4.11 -0.06
N ALA A 109 4.94 -3.23 0.95
CA ALA A 109 4.49 -1.84 0.87
C ALA A 109 5.38 -0.97 -0.03
N ALA A 110 6.66 -1.32 -0.20
CA ALA A 110 7.54 -0.65 -1.16
C ALA A 110 7.24 -1.09 -2.60
N VAL A 111 7.07 -2.39 -2.84
CA VAL A 111 6.99 -2.95 -4.20
C VAL A 111 5.57 -2.87 -4.78
N ILE A 112 4.57 -3.31 -4.04
CA ILE A 112 3.21 -3.52 -4.57
C ILE A 112 2.53 -2.21 -5.01
N PRO A 113 2.51 -1.14 -4.21
CA PRO A 113 1.85 0.11 -4.61
C PRO A 113 2.52 0.74 -5.84
N LEU A 114 3.85 0.66 -5.94
CA LEU A 114 4.60 1.17 -7.09
C LEU A 114 4.28 0.40 -8.37
N LEU A 115 4.24 -0.93 -8.30
CA LEU A 115 3.86 -1.77 -9.44
C LEU A 115 2.41 -1.53 -9.87
N LEU A 116 1.49 -1.52 -8.91
CA LEU A 116 0.06 -1.31 -9.15
C LEU A 116 -0.19 0.05 -9.84
N MET A 117 0.42 1.10 -9.30
CA MET A 117 0.34 2.45 -9.89
C MET A 117 0.88 2.48 -11.32
N LYS A 118 2.05 1.88 -11.58
CA LYS A 118 2.66 1.86 -12.93
C LYS A 118 1.77 1.15 -13.94
N VAL A 119 1.29 -0.05 -13.60
CA VAL A 119 0.43 -0.86 -14.47
C VAL A 119 -0.85 -0.11 -14.80
N ILE A 120 -1.53 0.40 -13.78
CA ILE A 120 -2.81 1.09 -13.97
C ILE A 120 -2.63 2.39 -14.76
N THR A 121 -1.59 3.19 -14.46
CA THR A 121 -1.28 4.41 -15.22
C THR A 121 -1.02 4.11 -16.70
N ALA A 122 -0.28 3.03 -17.00
CA ALA A 122 -0.01 2.62 -18.37
C ALA A 122 -1.29 2.21 -19.11
N ILE A 123 -2.18 1.47 -18.45
CA ILE A 123 -3.50 1.08 -18.98
C ILE A 123 -4.33 2.33 -19.30
N VAL A 124 -4.48 3.26 -18.35
CA VAL A 124 -5.27 4.49 -18.53
C VAL A 124 -4.74 5.33 -19.68
N ARG A 125 -3.42 5.45 -19.82
CA ARG A 125 -2.81 6.18 -20.94
C ARG A 125 -3.08 5.49 -22.29
N LYS A 126 -2.96 4.17 -22.35
CA LYS A 126 -3.20 3.40 -23.58
C LYS A 126 -4.66 3.48 -24.04
N ILE A 127 -5.61 3.41 -23.11
CA ILE A 127 -7.04 3.57 -23.40
C ILE A 127 -7.33 4.96 -23.98
N ASN A 128 -6.77 6.01 -23.36
CA ASN A 128 -6.97 7.39 -23.82
C ASN A 128 -6.35 7.67 -25.20
N LEU A 129 -5.16 7.13 -25.48
CA LEU A 129 -4.54 7.25 -26.82
C LEU A 129 -5.39 6.58 -27.90
N ARG A 130 -5.91 5.37 -27.62
CA ARG A 130 -6.80 4.66 -28.55
C ARG A 130 -8.09 5.43 -28.81
N SER A 131 -8.69 6.01 -27.76
CA SER A 131 -9.90 6.82 -27.88
C SER A 131 -9.68 8.07 -28.74
N ASN A 132 -8.57 8.79 -28.55
CA ASN A 132 -8.25 9.95 -29.39
C ASN A 132 -8.06 9.57 -30.87
N ASN A 133 -7.34 8.47 -31.15
CA ASN A 133 -7.11 8.03 -32.53
C ASN A 133 -8.40 7.63 -33.25
N ASN A 134 -9.32 6.94 -32.56
CA ASN A 134 -10.60 6.54 -33.16
C ASN A 134 -11.50 7.75 -33.46
N ASN A 135 -11.46 8.79 -32.62
CA ASN A 135 -12.20 10.03 -32.86
C ASN A 135 -11.66 10.78 -34.08
N SER A 136 -10.34 10.77 -34.31
CA SER A 136 -9.76 11.39 -35.51
C SER A 136 -10.11 10.66 -36.82
N THR A 137 -10.29 9.34 -36.80
CA THR A 137 -10.64 8.57 -37.99
C THR A 137 -12.12 8.63 -38.37
N LEU A 138 -13.00 8.92 -37.40
CA LEU A 138 -14.44 9.07 -37.62
C LEU A 138 -14.85 10.48 -38.08
N ASN A 139 -13.92 11.43 -38.02
CA ASN A 139 -14.15 12.83 -38.40
C ASN A 139 -13.60 13.16 -39.81
N VAL A 140 -13.43 12.13 -40.66
CA VAL A 140 -13.02 12.25 -42.07
C VAL A 140 -14.20 11.92 -42.97
#